data_AF-A0A7X7X4Q9-F1
#
_entry.id   AF-A0A7X7X4Q9-F1
#
_cell.length_a   1.000
_cell.length_b   1.000
_cell.length_c   1.000
_cell.angle_alpha   90.00
_cell.angle_beta   90.00
_cell.angle_gamma   90.00
#
_symmetry.space_group_name_H-M   'P 1'
#
loop_
_entity.id
_entity.type
_entity.pdbx_description
1 polymer ?
#
loop_
_entity_poly.entity_id
_entity_poly.type
_entity_poly.pdbx_seq_one_letter_code
_entity_poly.pdbx_strand_id
1 'polypeptide(L)'
;FLLQAVNMALFSQFSSYGSLALGVSIAGLCYGALFSVFPVATAESYGIKNLGVNYGLVFTAWGFGGVIGPMLAARILDSTGSYNTSYIVSAVLLVIAGALTFLSGTSKKNRSVGA
;
A
#
# COMPACT_ATOMS: atom_id res chain seq x y z
N PHE A 1 -6.20 -1.58 -1.41
CA PHE A 1 -5.20 -2.65 -1.18
C PHE A 1 -5.43 -3.88 -2.06
N LEU A 2 -6.57 -4.57 -1.95
CA LEU A 2 -6.83 -5.80 -2.71
C LEU A 2 -6.76 -5.62 -4.24
N LEU A 3 -7.39 -4.57 -4.78
CA LEU A 3 -7.32 -4.26 -6.22
C LEU A 3 -5.88 -4.07 -6.71
N GLN A 4 -5.06 -3.36 -5.92
CA GLN A 4 -3.65 -3.15 -6.24
C GLN A 4 -2.83 -4.45 -6.12
N ALA A 5 -3.16 -5.33 -5.17
CA ALA A 5 -2.50 -6.62 -5.03
C ALA A 5 -2.74 -7.51 -6.26
N VAL A 6 -3.98 -7.56 -6.75
CA VAL A 6 -4.35 -8.26 -7.98
C VAL A 6 -3.63 -7.65 -9.18
N ASN A 7 -3.60 -6.31 -9.29
CA ASN A 7 -2.90 -5.61 -10.36
C ASN A 7 -1.40 -5.95 -10.37
N MET A 8 -0.74 -5.97 -9.20
CA MET A 8 0.68 -6.34 -9.08
C MET A 8 0.94 -7.80 -9.41
N ALA A 9 0.05 -8.73 -9.00
CA ALA A 9 0.17 -10.14 -9.36
C ALA A 9 0.02 -10.38 -10.87
N LEU A 10 -0.89 -9.64 -11.53
CA LEU A 10 -1.10 -9.73 -12.97
C LEU A 10 -0.04 -8.95 -13.78
N PHE A 11 0.68 -8.02 -13.15
CA PHE A 11 1.65 -7.14 -13.81
C PHE A 11 2.76 -7.92 -14.51
N SER A 12 3.14 -9.08 -13.96
CA SER A 12 4.12 -9.97 -14.60
C SER A 12 3.67 -10.52 -15.95
N GLN A 13 2.37 -10.55 -16.24
CA GLN A 13 1.82 -11.09 -17.49
C GLN A 13 1.60 -9.99 -18.55
N PHE A 14 1.83 -8.72 -18.19
CA PHE A 14 1.65 -7.59 -19.10
C PHE A 14 2.88 -7.39 -19.99
N SER A 15 2.81 -7.91 -21.22
CA SER A 15 3.88 -7.76 -22.23
C SER A 15 3.51 -6.79 -23.36
N SER A 16 2.27 -6.29 -23.40
CA SER A 16 1.79 -5.34 -24.41
C SER A 16 1.68 -3.93 -23.86
N TYR A 17 1.93 -2.92 -24.70
CA TYR A 17 1.81 -1.50 -24.35
C TYR A 17 0.45 -1.16 -23.72
N GLY A 18 -0.65 -1.71 -24.27
CA GLY A 18 -1.99 -1.48 -23.74
C GLY A 18 -2.21 -2.06 -22.34
N SER A 19 -1.70 -3.27 -22.08
CA SER A 19 -1.80 -3.90 -20.76
C SER A 19 -0.96 -3.18 -19.70
N LEU A 20 0.23 -2.70 -20.08
CA LEU A 20 1.09 -1.91 -19.18
C LEU A 20 0.45 -0.56 -18.85
N ALA A 21 -0.14 0.12 -19.84
CA ALA A 21 -0.85 1.37 -19.64
C ALA A 21 -2.02 1.19 -18.65
N LEU A 22 -2.84 0.16 -18.83
CA LEU A 22 -3.93 -0.16 -17.91
C LEU A 22 -3.42 -0.47 -16.49
N GLY A 23 -2.37 -1.28 -16.37
CA GLY A 23 -1.78 -1.63 -15.08
C GLY A 23 -1.26 -0.40 -14.32
N VAL A 24 -0.58 0.52 -15.03
CA VAL A 24 -0.12 1.80 -14.47
C VAL A 24 -1.28 2.72 -14.10
N SER A 25 -2.32 2.81 -14.93
CA SER A 25 -3.51 3.61 -14.63
C SER A 25 -4.22 3.12 -13.36
N ILE A 26 -4.39 1.80 -13.21
CA ILE A 26 -4.97 1.20 -11.99
C ILE A 26 -4.09 1.51 -10.78
N ALA A 27 -2.76 1.41 -10.93
CA ALA A 27 -1.83 1.75 -9.86
C ALA A 27 -1.94 3.23 -9.45
N GLY A 28 -2.02 4.14 -10.42
CA GLY A 28 -2.21 5.56 -10.19
C GLY A 28 -3.53 5.89 -9.48
N LEU A 29 -4.63 5.27 -9.92
CA LEU A 29 -5.95 5.43 -9.28
C LEU A 29 -5.94 4.92 -7.84
N CYS A 30 -5.36 3.73 -7.61
CA CYS A 30 -5.21 3.19 -6.27
C CYS A 30 -4.39 4.15 -5.40
N TYR A 31 -3.25 4.62 -5.89
CA TYR A 31 -2.39 5.53 -5.16
C TYR A 31 -3.09 6.84 -4.78
N GLY A 32 -3.85 7.44 -5.69
CA GLY A 32 -4.66 8.63 -5.43
C GLY A 32 -5.73 8.40 -4.35
N ALA A 33 -6.39 7.24 -4.38
CA ALA A 33 -7.37 6.87 -3.36
C ALA A 33 -6.74 6.73 -1.96
N LEU A 34 -5.54 6.15 -1.83
CA LEU A 34 -4.85 6.03 -0.54
C LEU A 34 -4.53 7.40 0.07
N PHE A 35 -4.13 8.38 -0.74
CA PHE A 35 -3.80 9.73 -0.28
C PHE A 35 -4.98 10.47 0.35
N SER A 36 -6.20 10.21 -0.12
CA SER A 36 -7.43 10.77 0.47
C SER A 36 -7.81 10.08 1.79
N VAL A 37 -7.59 8.77 1.88
CA VAL A 37 -7.99 7.96 3.04
C VAL A 37 -7.05 8.13 4.24
N PHE A 38 -5.74 8.24 4.02
CA PHE A 38 -4.77 8.30 5.12
C PHE A 38 -4.92 9.46 6.11
N PRO A 39 -5.12 10.72 5.71
CA PRO A 39 -5.32 11.82 6.67
C PRO A 39 -6.62 11.63 7.47
N VAL A 40 -7.70 11.18 6.83
CA VAL A 40 -8.98 10.88 7.48
C VAL A 40 -8.82 9.74 8.49
N ALA A 41 -8.21 8.62 8.08
CA ALA A 41 -7.98 7.47 8.95
C ALA A 41 -7.07 7.80 10.14
N THR A 42 -6.07 8.68 9.94
CA THR A 42 -5.20 9.18 11.01
C THR A 42 -5.99 10.07 11.97
N ALA A 43 -6.82 10.96 11.45
CA ALA A 43 -7.72 11.82 12.24
C ALA A 43 -8.68 11.01 13.11
N GLU A 44 -9.30 9.98 12.54
CA GLU A 44 -10.23 9.11 13.25
C GLU A 44 -9.55 8.23 14.30
N SER A 45 -8.27 7.89 14.12
CA SER A 45 -7.56 6.99 15.05
C SER A 45 -6.93 7.74 16.23
N TYR A 46 -6.42 8.95 16.00
CA TYR A 46 -5.63 9.69 16.99
C TYR A 46 -6.19 11.08 17.33
N GLY A 47 -7.30 11.48 16.71
CA GLY A 47 -7.93 12.78 16.91
C GLY A 47 -7.28 13.90 16.09
N ILE A 48 -8.05 14.96 15.84
CA ILE A 48 -7.65 16.08 14.96
C ILE A 48 -6.65 17.03 15.65
N LYS A 49 -6.62 17.04 17.00
CA LYS A 49 -5.82 17.97 17.81
C LYS A 49 -4.30 17.89 17.54
N ASN A 50 -3.78 16.69 17.28
CA ASN A 50 -2.36 16.45 16.99
C ASN A 50 -2.15 15.83 15.59
N LEU A 51 -3.06 16.10 14.65
CA LEU A 51 -3.07 15.46 13.34
C LEU A 51 -1.74 15.64 12.58
N GLY A 52 -1.15 16.83 12.62
CA GLY A 52 0.13 17.10 11.94
C GLY A 52 1.28 16.23 12.42
N VAL A 53 1.42 16.03 13.74
CA VAL A 53 2.50 15.20 14.32
C VAL A 53 2.25 13.71 14.02
N ASN A 54 1.02 13.23 14.23
CA ASN A 54 0.67 11.83 13.98
C ASN A 54 0.76 11.46 12.50
N TYR A 55 0.29 12.35 11.62
CA TYR A 55 0.40 12.16 10.19
C TYR A 55 1.84 12.30 9.69
N GLY A 56 2.64 13.15 10.34
CA GLY A 56 4.09 13.23 10.11
C GLY A 56 4.81 11.91 10.40
N LEU A 57 4.42 11.18 11.45
CA LEU A 57 4.94 9.83 11.72
C LEU A 57 4.55 8.82 10.62
N VAL A 58 3.32 8.89 10.13
CA VAL A 58 2.87 8.07 8.99
C VAL A 58 3.70 8.37 7.74
N PHE A 59 3.95 9.65 7.45
CA PHE A 59 4.82 10.08 6.36
C PHE A 59 6.28 9.65 6.53
N THR A 60 6.77 9.60 7.76
CA THR A 60 8.11 9.09 8.07
C THR A 60 8.22 7.61 7.71
N ALA A 61 7.23 6.80 8.10
CA ALA A 61 7.15 5.40 7.71
C ALA A 61 7.06 5.23 6.17
N TRP A 62 6.33 6.10 5.49
CA TRP A 62 6.28 6.14 4.02
C TRP A 62 7.66 6.44 3.41
N GLY A 63 8.42 7.38 3.99
CA GLY A 63 9.80 7.66 3.60
C GLY A 63 10.72 6.43 3.70
N PHE A 64 10.63 5.68 4.80
CA PHE A 64 11.36 4.41 4.94
C PHE A 64 10.96 3.40 3.85
N GLY A 65 9.66 3.27 3.56
CA GLY A 65 9.17 2.44 2.47
C GLY A 65 9.73 2.86 1.10
N GLY A 66 9.85 4.16 0.86
CA GLY A 66 10.42 4.73 -0.37
C GLY A 66 11.91 4.43 -0.57
N VAL A 67 12.66 4.18 0.51
CA VAL A 67 14.09 3.77 0.44
C VAL A 67 14.21 2.26 0.35
N ILE A 68 13.52 1.52 1.22
CA ILE A 68 13.63 0.06 1.33
C ILE A 68 13.04 -0.64 0.09
N GLY A 69 11.94 -0.11 -0.47
CA GLY A 69 11.26 -0.71 -1.63
C GLY A 69 12.17 -0.84 -2.86
N PRO A 70 12.76 0.25 -3.37
CA PRO A 70 13.68 0.19 -4.49
C PRO A 70 14.94 -0.63 -4.20
N MET A 71 15.49 -0.53 -2.98
CA MET A 71 16.65 -1.33 -2.58
C MET A 71 16.34 -2.84 -2.62
N LEU A 72 15.16 -3.24 -2.12
CA LEU A 72 14.73 -4.64 -2.18
C LEU A 72 14.47 -5.09 -3.62
N ALA A 73 13.81 -4.26 -4.44
CA ALA A 73 13.56 -4.55 -5.84
C ALA A 73 14.87 -4.70 -6.64
N ALA A 74 15.87 -3.86 -6.38
CA ALA A 74 17.19 -3.96 -6.98
C ALA A 74 17.92 -5.24 -6.55
N ARG A 75 17.91 -5.58 -5.26
CA ARG A 75 18.50 -6.84 -4.77
C ARG A 75 17.85 -8.09 -5.35
N ILE A 76 16.52 -8.06 -5.54
CA ILE A 76 15.79 -9.15 -6.19
C ILE A 76 16.20 -9.25 -7.66
N LEU A 77 16.28 -8.12 -8.37
CA LEU A 77 16.75 -8.08 -9.76
C LEU A 77 18.16 -8.64 -9.89
N ASP A 78 19.09 -8.25 -9.03
CA ASP A 78 20.48 -8.71 -9.05
C ASP A 78 20.59 -10.23 -8.86
N SER A 79 19.69 -10.82 -8.07
CA SER A 79 19.70 -12.25 -7.73
C SER A 79 18.93 -13.13 -8.72
N THR A 80 17.77 -12.66 -9.22
CA THR A 80 16.88 -13.45 -10.08
C THR A 80 16.91 -13.05 -11.55
N GLY A 81 17.51 -11.91 -11.90
CA GLY A 81 17.53 -11.38 -13.27
C GLY A 81 16.17 -10.92 -13.80
N SER A 82 15.12 -10.91 -12.97
CA SER A 82 13.75 -10.58 -13.35
C SER A 82 13.01 -9.83 -12.25
N TYR A 83 12.12 -8.92 -12.63
CA TYR A 83 11.25 -8.17 -11.72
C TYR A 83 10.01 -8.95 -11.28
N ASN A 84 9.75 -10.14 -11.85
CA ASN A 84 8.57 -10.94 -11.53
C ASN A 84 8.44 -11.19 -10.02
N THR A 85 9.52 -11.63 -9.39
CA THR A 85 9.59 -11.84 -7.95
C THR A 85 9.30 -10.57 -7.15
N SER A 86 9.78 -9.40 -7.61
CA SER A 86 9.51 -8.10 -6.97
C SER A 86 8.02 -7.72 -7.01
N TYR A 87 7.33 -8.03 -8.11
CA TYR A 87 5.89 -7.82 -8.21
C TYR A 87 5.10 -8.74 -7.27
N ILE A 88 5.51 -10.01 -7.17
CA ILE A 88 4.88 -10.98 -6.24
C ILE A 88 5.07 -10.54 -4.78
N VAL A 89 6.30 -10.16 -4.40
CA VAL A 89 6.58 -9.63 -3.05
C VAL A 89 5.70 -8.40 -2.76
N SER A 90 5.56 -7.49 -3.72
CA SER A 90 4.68 -6.32 -3.58
C SER A 90 3.22 -6.71 -3.41
N ALA A 91 2.73 -7.71 -4.16
CA ALA A 91 1.37 -8.23 -4.02
C ALA A 91 1.13 -8.82 -2.62
N VAL A 92 2.07 -9.60 -2.09
CA VAL A 92 1.99 -10.17 -0.73
C VAL A 92 1.92 -9.07 0.33
N LEU A 93 2.78 -8.05 0.23
CA LEU A 93 2.76 -6.91 1.16
C LEU A 93 1.42 -6.16 1.13
N LEU A 94 0.82 -6.00 -0.06
CA LEU A 94 -0.49 -5.36 -0.21
C LEU A 94 -1.63 -6.20 0.38
N VAL A 95 -1.55 -7.53 0.30
CA VAL A 95 -2.51 -8.43 0.96
C VAL A 95 -2.39 -8.32 2.48
N ILE A 96 -1.17 -8.33 3.02
CA ILE A 96 -0.92 -8.16 4.45
C ILE A 96 -1.46 -6.80 4.93
N ALA A 97 -1.18 -5.72 4.20
CA ALA A 97 -1.71 -4.39 4.51
C ALA A 97 -3.25 -4.36 4.47
N GLY A 98 -3.85 -5.03 3.49
CA GLY A 98 -5.30 -5.22 3.41
C GLY A 98 -5.85 -5.93 4.65
N ALA A 99 -5.26 -7.06 5.03
CA ALA A 99 -5.65 -7.82 6.22
C ALA A 99 -5.53 -6.98 7.50
N LEU A 100 -4.42 -6.27 7.70
CA LEU A 100 -4.21 -5.37 8.85
C LEU A 100 -5.25 -4.24 8.89
N THR A 101 -5.63 -3.70 7.74
CA THR A 101 -6.67 -2.67 7.64
C THR A 101 -8.02 -3.22 8.10
N PHE A 102 -8.39 -4.43 7.65
CA PHE A 102 -9.63 -5.09 8.09
C PHE A 102 -9.66 -5.39 9.59
N LEU A 103 -8.55 -5.90 10.14
CA LEU A 103 -8.42 -6.18 11.58
C LEU A 103 -8.50 -4.89 12.41
N SER A 104 -7.85 -3.82 11.96
CA SER A 104 -7.87 -2.52 12.63
C SER A 104 -9.28 -1.88 12.58
N GLY A 105 -10.01 -2.07 11.48
CA GLY A 105 -11.41 -1.65 11.35
C GLY A 105 -12.34 -2.36 12.33
N THR A 106 -12.17 -3.66 12.54
CA THR A 106 -12.95 -4.43 13.53
C THR A 106 -12.71 -3.96 14.97
N SER A 107 -11.48 -3.59 15.32
CA SER A 107 -11.14 -3.10 16.67
C SER A 107 -11.86 -1.78 17.01
N LYS A 108 -12.03 -0.87 16.03
CA LYS A 108 -12.77 0.39 16.25
C LYS A 108 -14.26 0.18 16.50
N LYS A 109 -14.90 -0.79 15.83
CA LYS A 109 -16.33 -1.12 16.02
C LYS A 109 -16.65 -1.58 17.44
N ASN A 110 -15.72 -2.28 18.10
CA ASN A 110 -15.91 -2.71 19.50
C ASN A 110 -15.78 -1.59 20.53
N ARG A 111 -15.17 -0.45 20.17
CA ARG A 111 -14.97 0.66 21.11
C ARG A 111 -16.17 1.64 21.16
N SER A 112 -17.10 1.57 20.21
CA SER A 112 -18.35 2.37 20.23
C SER A 112 -19.56 1.63 20.82
N VAL A 113 -19.44 0.33 21.11
CA VAL A 113 -20.51 -0.47 21.72
C VAL A 113 -20.33 -0.61 23.23
N GLY A 114 -19.15 -0.27 23.75
CA GLY A 114 -18.81 -0.29 25.18
C GLY A 114 -18.72 1.07 25.85
N ALA A 115 -19.29 2.13 25.26
CA ALA A 115 -19.36 3.48 25.82
C ALA A 115 -20.80 3.89 26.09
#